data_AF-A0A532CS93-F1
#
_entry.id   AF-A0A532CS93-F1
#
_cell.length_a   1.000
_cell.length_b   1.000
_cell.length_c   1.000
_cell.angle_alpha   90.00
_cell.angle_beta   90.00
_cell.angle_gamma   90.00
#
_symmetry.space_group_name_H-M   'P 1'
#
loop_
_entity.id
_entity.type
_entity.pdbx_description
1 polymer ?
#
loop_
_entity_poly.entity_id
_entity_poly.type
_entity_poly.pdbx_seq_one_letter_code
_entity_poly.pdbx_strand_id
1 'polypeptide(L)'
;MNKPQSFFHLHLISDATGETLLAAGRAASAQYKDARAIEHIYPLIRTEKQVTKVFEDIEEEPGIILYTVVDQKLARGIDERCAAMGLPCVSVLEPVLTVFQSYLGTPAGRRVGAQHVLDAEYFRRIDALNFTMEHDDGQLPANMDDADIVLVGISRTSKTPTSIYLANRGIKTANIPIVLGVPVPESLVDARRPLIVGLVATA
;
A
#
# COMPACT_ATOMS: atom_id res chain seq x y z
N MET A 1 36.39 -1.05 9.71
CA MET A 1 35.81 -1.77 10.87
C MET A 1 34.30 -1.70 10.73
N ASN A 2 33.62 -2.81 10.43
CA ASN A 2 32.15 -2.84 10.44
C ASN A 2 31.69 -2.74 11.90
N LYS A 3 30.98 -1.66 12.24
CA LYS A 3 30.28 -1.60 13.53
C LYS A 3 29.25 -2.74 13.57
N PRO A 4 29.07 -3.41 14.73
CA PRO A 4 28.00 -4.39 14.89
C PRO A 4 26.65 -3.69 14.65
N GLN A 5 25.81 -4.28 13.80
CA GLN A 5 24.44 -3.81 13.61
C GLN A 5 23.64 -4.05 14.89
N SER A 6 23.01 -3.00 15.42
CA SER A 6 22.09 -3.12 16.55
C SER A 6 20.66 -3.30 16.04
N PHE A 7 19.87 -4.13 16.71
CA PHE A 7 18.45 -4.32 16.39
C PHE A 7 17.58 -3.62 17.44
N PHE A 8 16.40 -3.16 17.03
CA PHE A 8 15.38 -2.63 17.93
C PHE A 8 13.99 -3.02 17.45
N HIS A 9 13.03 -3.13 18.37
CA HIS A 9 11.65 -3.49 18.05
C HIS A 9 10.86 -2.23 17.68
N LEU A 10 10.08 -2.33 16.60
CA LEU A 10 9.21 -1.27 16.10
C LEU A 10 7.78 -1.82 15.97
N HIS A 11 6.92 -1.43 16.89
CA HIS A 11 5.52 -1.86 16.96
C HIS A 11 4.63 -0.84 16.24
N LEU A 12 3.85 -1.33 15.27
CA LEU A 12 3.03 -0.52 14.38
C LEU A 12 1.55 -0.88 14.63
N ILE A 13 0.83 -0.05 15.39
CA ILE A 13 -0.55 -0.30 15.83
C ILE A 13 -1.54 0.53 14.98
N SER A 14 -2.40 -0.13 14.20
CA SER A 14 -3.33 0.56 13.30
C SER A 14 -4.77 0.08 13.49
N ASP A 15 -5.73 1.00 13.45
CA ASP A 15 -7.16 0.67 13.35
C ASP A 15 -7.60 0.26 11.92
N ALA A 16 -6.68 0.38 10.96
CA ALA A 16 -6.81 -0.01 9.56
C ALA A 16 -5.73 -1.05 9.17
N THR A 17 -5.06 -0.89 8.03
CA THR A 17 -4.10 -1.87 7.48
C THR A 17 -2.67 -1.73 8.02
N GLY A 18 -2.30 -0.55 8.55
CA GLY A 18 -0.93 -0.26 9.02
C GLY A 18 0.05 0.19 7.92
N GLU A 19 -0.38 0.34 6.66
CA GLU A 19 0.52 0.75 5.56
C GLU A 19 1.16 2.14 5.79
N THR A 20 0.39 3.10 6.30
CA THR A 20 0.90 4.45 6.64
C THR A 20 2.01 4.38 7.68
N LEU A 21 1.84 3.52 8.69
CA LEU A 21 2.83 3.31 9.73
C LEU A 21 4.09 2.64 9.19
N LEU A 22 3.92 1.66 8.32
CA LEU A 22 5.04 0.96 7.69
C LEU A 22 5.87 1.93 6.83
N ALA A 23 5.21 2.77 6.03
CA ALA A 23 5.87 3.78 5.23
C ALA A 23 6.64 4.80 6.09
N ALA A 24 5.99 5.35 7.12
CA ALA A 24 6.61 6.32 8.03
C ALA A 24 7.76 5.71 8.85
N GLY A 25 7.53 4.53 9.43
CA GLY A 25 8.51 3.79 10.23
C GLY A 25 9.75 3.40 9.43
N ARG A 26 9.59 2.95 8.18
CA ARG A 26 10.71 2.66 7.28
C ARG A 26 11.47 3.92 6.87
N ALA A 27 10.77 5.00 6.54
CA ALA A 27 11.40 6.28 6.20
C ALA A 27 12.24 6.83 7.36
N ALA A 28 11.73 6.75 8.59
CA ALA A 28 12.45 7.12 9.80
C ALA A 28 13.64 6.19 10.08
N SER A 29 13.42 4.88 10.03
CA SER A 29 14.46 3.87 10.29
C SER A 29 15.62 3.95 9.29
N ALA A 30 15.35 4.30 8.03
CA ALA A 30 16.36 4.47 7.00
C ALA A 30 17.40 5.56 7.30
N GLN A 31 17.09 6.49 8.22
CA GLN A 31 18.05 7.52 8.67
C GLN A 31 19.15 6.95 9.58
N TYR A 32 18.99 5.73 10.09
CA TYR A 32 19.90 5.09 11.03
C TYR A 32 20.64 3.93 10.37
N LYS A 33 21.90 4.17 9.93
CA LYS A 33 22.70 3.19 9.18
C LYS A 33 23.13 1.96 9.99
N ASP A 34 23.32 2.16 11.29
CA ASP A 34 23.86 1.14 12.21
C ASP A 34 22.75 0.40 12.99
N ALA A 35 21.47 0.76 12.79
CA ALA A 35 20.33 0.17 13.49
C ALA A 35 19.31 -0.45 12.51
N ARG A 36 18.77 -1.62 12.86
CA ARG A 36 17.74 -2.32 12.07
C ARG A 36 16.48 -2.53 12.91
N ALA A 37 15.34 -2.10 12.37
CA ALA A 37 14.04 -2.33 12.98
C ALA A 37 13.60 -3.80 12.77
N ILE A 38 13.12 -4.42 13.84
CA ILE A 38 12.28 -5.63 13.80
C ILE A 38 10.84 -5.13 13.83
N GLU A 39 10.17 -5.21 12.68
CA GLU A 39 8.82 -4.66 12.49
C GLU A 39 7.76 -5.63 13.03
N HIS A 40 6.90 -5.15 13.93
CA HIS A 40 5.72 -5.86 14.44
C HIS A 40 4.47 -5.09 14.01
N ILE A 41 3.61 -5.70 13.20
CA ILE A 41 2.44 -5.03 12.63
C ILE A 41 1.16 -5.57 13.28
N TYR A 42 0.38 -4.66 13.88
CA TYR A 42 -0.89 -4.95 14.52
C TYR A 42 -2.01 -4.20 13.78
N PRO A 43 -2.57 -4.78 12.71
CA PRO A 43 -3.65 -4.16 11.95
C PRO A 43 -5.01 -4.38 12.65
N LEU A 44 -6.01 -3.60 12.25
CA LEU A 44 -7.42 -3.73 12.66
C LEU A 44 -7.65 -3.67 14.18
N ILE A 45 -6.83 -2.90 14.90
CA ILE A 45 -6.97 -2.67 16.35
C ILE A 45 -8.05 -1.64 16.60
N ARG A 46 -9.24 -2.11 17.00
CA ARG A 46 -10.47 -1.30 17.10
C ARG A 46 -11.17 -1.44 18.45
N THR A 47 -10.59 -2.17 19.40
CA THR A 47 -11.17 -2.44 20.70
C THR A 47 -10.10 -2.44 21.78
N GLU A 48 -10.48 -2.10 23.01
CA GLU A 48 -9.56 -2.11 24.16
C GLU A 48 -8.99 -3.51 24.42
N LYS A 49 -9.77 -4.56 24.19
CA LYS A 49 -9.30 -5.95 24.34
C LYS A 49 -8.17 -6.27 23.36
N GLN A 50 -8.27 -5.80 22.11
CA GLN A 50 -7.19 -5.96 21.14
C GLN A 50 -5.95 -5.16 21.55
N VAL A 51 -6.13 -3.91 22.02
CA VAL A 51 -5.01 -3.11 22.54
C VAL A 51 -4.32 -3.85 23.68
N THR A 52 -5.07 -4.37 24.66
CA THR A 52 -4.48 -5.16 25.77
C THR A 52 -3.62 -6.31 25.26
N LYS A 53 -4.13 -7.10 24.32
CA LYS A 53 -3.37 -8.23 23.74
C LYS A 53 -2.10 -7.77 23.01
N VAL A 54 -2.16 -6.66 22.28
CA VAL A 54 -0.97 -6.08 21.64
C VAL A 54 0.08 -5.69 22.67
N PHE A 55 -0.34 -5.16 23.81
CA PHE A 55 0.58 -4.78 24.89
C PHE A 55 1.18 -5.99 25.63
N GLU A 56 0.48 -7.13 25.68
CA GLU A 56 1.08 -8.39 26.15
C GLU A 56 2.28 -8.78 25.27
N ASP A 57 2.15 -8.69 23.94
CA ASP A 57 3.26 -8.96 23.00
C ASP A 57 4.39 -7.92 23.13
N ILE A 58 4.07 -6.64 23.40
CA ILE A 58 5.06 -5.56 23.58
C ILE A 58 5.85 -5.71 24.89
N GLU A 59 5.23 -6.27 25.95
CA GLU A 59 5.90 -6.55 27.21
C GLU A 59 7.01 -7.59 27.06
N GLU A 60 6.81 -8.60 26.21
CA GLU A 60 7.81 -9.62 25.92
C GLU A 60 9.00 -9.05 25.14
N GLU A 61 8.74 -8.13 24.20
CA GLU A 61 9.74 -7.59 23.28
C GLU A 61 9.64 -6.06 23.16
N PRO A 62 10.10 -5.29 24.17
CA PRO A 62 9.86 -3.85 24.25
C PRO A 62 10.55 -3.05 23.14
N GLY A 63 9.87 -2.00 22.66
CA GLY A 63 10.36 -1.22 21.52
C GLY A 63 9.72 0.15 21.35
N ILE A 64 9.93 0.73 20.17
CA ILE A 64 9.28 1.98 19.73
C ILE A 64 7.87 1.67 19.24
N ILE A 65 6.89 2.46 19.66
CA ILE A 65 5.50 2.32 19.23
C ILE A 65 5.13 3.49 18.33
N LEU A 66 4.67 3.17 17.12
CA LEU A 66 4.01 4.11 16.23
C LEU A 66 2.56 3.65 16.04
N TYR A 67 1.60 4.57 16.10
CA TYR A 67 0.21 4.20 15.89
C TYR A 67 -0.60 5.18 15.02
N THR A 68 -1.63 4.63 14.40
CA THR A 68 -2.68 5.36 13.67
C THR A 68 -4.02 4.85 14.16
N VAL A 69 -4.49 5.41 15.26
CA VAL A 69 -5.79 5.08 15.88
C VAL A 69 -6.55 6.37 16.05
N VAL A 70 -7.66 6.52 15.33
CA VAL A 70 -8.43 7.78 15.31
C VAL A 70 -9.45 7.86 16.46
N ASP A 71 -9.82 6.70 17.03
CA ASP A 71 -10.64 6.64 18.24
C ASP A 71 -9.85 7.18 19.43
N GLN A 72 -10.33 8.27 20.01
CA GLN A 72 -9.62 8.99 21.07
C GLN A 72 -9.50 8.19 22.36
N LYS A 73 -10.45 7.30 22.65
CA LYS A 73 -10.41 6.47 23.86
C LYS A 73 -9.31 5.42 23.74
N LEU A 74 -9.22 4.78 22.58
CA LEU A 74 -8.16 3.81 22.29
C LEU A 74 -6.79 4.47 22.20
N ALA A 75 -6.67 5.61 21.50
CA ALA A 75 -5.42 6.36 21.39
C ALA A 75 -4.89 6.75 22.78
N ARG A 76 -5.76 7.30 23.64
CA ARG A 76 -5.40 7.60 25.03
C ARG A 76 -4.99 6.36 25.82
N GLY A 77 -5.68 5.23 25.64
CA GLY A 77 -5.31 3.98 26.28
C GLY A 77 -3.93 3.44 25.84
N ILE A 78 -3.55 3.66 24.58
CA ILE A 78 -2.21 3.36 24.08
C ILE A 78 -1.18 4.27 24.75
N ASP A 79 -1.42 5.59 24.75
CA ASP A 79 -0.51 6.58 25.34
C ASP A 79 -0.27 6.31 26.84
N GLU A 80 -1.35 6.05 27.60
CA GLU A 80 -1.27 5.78 29.05
C GLU A 80 -0.47 4.51 29.36
N ARG A 81 -0.64 3.44 28.57
CA ARG A 81 0.13 2.20 28.74
C ARG A 81 1.60 2.38 28.38
N CYS A 82 1.89 3.04 27.26
CA CYS A 82 3.26 3.35 26.87
C CYS A 82 3.96 4.21 27.93
N ALA A 83 3.27 5.21 28.48
CA ALA A 83 3.79 6.03 29.57
C ALA A 83 4.06 5.21 30.84
N ALA A 84 3.14 4.31 31.22
CA ALA A 84 3.31 3.43 32.38
C ALA A 84 4.50 2.47 32.24
N MET A 85 4.79 2.02 31.01
CA MET A 85 5.92 1.15 30.71
C MET A 85 7.23 1.91 30.41
N GLY A 86 7.18 3.24 30.31
CA GLY A 86 8.34 4.06 29.91
C GLY A 86 8.77 3.85 28.45
N LEU A 87 7.86 3.42 27.57
CA LEU A 87 8.16 3.16 26.16
C LEU A 87 7.88 4.39 25.28
N PRO A 88 8.74 4.67 24.27
CA PRO A 88 8.51 5.76 23.33
C PRO A 88 7.32 5.44 22.42
N CYS A 89 6.35 6.36 22.38
CA CYS A 89 5.10 6.19 21.64
C CYS A 89 4.69 7.47 20.91
N VAL A 90 4.27 7.34 19.65
CA VAL A 90 3.87 8.48 18.82
C VAL A 90 2.65 8.14 17.96
N SER A 91 1.61 8.99 18.03
CA SER A 91 0.57 9.05 16.99
C SER A 91 1.11 9.70 15.73
N VAL A 92 1.14 8.95 14.62
CA VAL A 92 1.67 9.46 13.35
C VAL A 92 0.72 10.46 12.69
N LEU A 93 -0.59 10.34 12.92
CA LEU A 93 -1.60 11.18 12.27
C LEU A 93 -2.07 12.38 13.11
N GLU A 94 -2.04 12.33 14.45
CA GLU A 94 -2.61 13.42 15.27
C GLU A 94 -1.98 14.80 14.98
N PRO A 95 -0.64 14.94 14.78
CA PRO A 95 -0.05 16.23 14.41
C PRO A 95 -0.58 16.76 13.08
N VAL A 96 -0.75 15.88 12.08
CA VAL A 96 -1.28 16.25 10.76
C VAL A 96 -2.75 16.66 10.86
N LEU A 97 -3.56 15.90 11.60
CA LEU A 97 -4.97 16.21 11.84
C LEU A 97 -5.14 17.55 12.57
N THR A 98 -4.26 17.85 13.53
CA THR A 98 -4.28 19.12 14.27
C THR A 98 -4.04 20.32 13.35
N VAL A 99 -3.08 20.21 12.42
CA VAL A 99 -2.82 21.26 11.41
C VAL A 99 -4.04 21.44 10.51
N PHE A 100 -4.66 20.34 10.06
CA PHE A 100 -5.83 20.39 9.19
C PHE A 100 -7.03 21.04 9.89
N GLN A 101 -7.28 20.68 11.15
CA GLN A 101 -8.36 21.30 11.94
C GLN A 101 -8.14 22.80 12.12
N SER A 102 -6.91 23.19 12.44
CA SER A 102 -6.54 24.59 12.64
C SER A 102 -6.71 25.42 11.37
N TYR A 103 -6.38 24.84 10.21
CA TYR A 103 -6.47 25.51 8.92
C TYR A 103 -7.89 25.53 8.34
N LEU A 104 -8.62 24.41 8.44
CA LEU A 104 -9.95 24.25 7.85
C LEU A 104 -11.09 24.71 8.77
N GLY A 105 -10.78 25.05 10.03
CA GLY A 105 -11.76 25.52 11.02
C GLY A 105 -12.82 24.47 11.41
N THR A 106 -12.61 23.21 11.04
CA THR A 106 -13.57 22.12 11.25
C THR A 106 -12.87 20.95 11.94
N PRO A 107 -13.49 20.33 12.98
CA PRO A 107 -12.94 19.14 13.62
C PRO A 107 -12.74 17.99 12.63
N ALA A 108 -11.72 17.15 12.86
CA ALA A 108 -11.51 15.97 12.04
C ALA A 108 -12.67 14.99 12.24
N GLY A 109 -13.21 14.45 11.14
CA GLY A 109 -14.31 13.48 11.18
C GLY A 109 -13.97 12.13 11.85
N ARG A 110 -12.68 11.87 12.13
CA ARG A 110 -12.14 10.72 12.89
C ARG A 110 -12.85 9.38 12.60
N ARG A 111 -13.04 9.06 11.31
CA ARG A 111 -13.60 7.78 10.87
C ARG A 111 -12.49 6.78 10.59
N VAL A 112 -12.56 5.61 11.21
CA VAL A 112 -11.63 4.49 10.95
C VAL A 112 -11.69 4.11 9.48
N GLY A 113 -10.53 3.99 8.83
CA GLY A 113 -10.45 3.59 7.43
C GLY A 113 -11.08 4.59 6.45
N ALA A 114 -11.19 5.88 6.80
CA ALA A 114 -11.75 6.90 5.92
C ALA A 114 -11.02 7.01 4.57
N GLN A 115 -9.72 6.67 4.49
CA GLN A 115 -9.01 6.59 3.22
C GLN A 115 -9.43 5.41 2.32
N HIS A 116 -10.20 4.46 2.87
CA HIS A 116 -10.69 3.26 2.18
C HIS A 116 -12.22 3.23 2.11
N VAL A 117 -12.86 4.39 2.07
CA VAL A 117 -14.26 4.43 1.63
C VAL A 117 -14.30 3.79 0.25
N LEU A 118 -15.25 2.87 0.03
CA LEU A 118 -15.56 2.25 -1.27
C LEU A 118 -16.01 3.36 -2.24
N ASP A 119 -15.05 4.13 -2.72
CA ASP A 119 -15.24 5.26 -3.59
C ASP A 119 -15.06 4.82 -5.05
N ALA A 120 -15.26 5.77 -5.96
CA ALA A 120 -15.11 5.52 -7.38
C ALA A 120 -13.70 5.01 -7.75
N GLU A 121 -12.68 5.30 -6.93
CA GLU A 121 -11.32 4.83 -7.14
C GLU A 121 -11.20 3.34 -6.83
N TYR A 122 -11.78 2.87 -5.73
CA TYR A 122 -11.83 1.44 -5.43
C TYR A 122 -12.52 0.64 -6.55
N PHE A 123 -13.72 1.07 -6.99
CA PHE A 123 -14.43 0.38 -8.05
C PHE A 123 -13.66 0.40 -9.37
N ARG A 124 -12.98 1.50 -9.69
CA ARG A 124 -12.10 1.59 -10.86
C ARG A 124 -10.95 0.59 -10.78
N ARG A 125 -10.35 0.39 -9.60
CA ARG A 125 -9.29 -0.61 -9.38
C ARG A 125 -9.79 -2.04 -9.57
N ILE A 126 -10.97 -2.36 -9.04
CA ILE A 126 -11.58 -3.69 -9.24
C ILE A 126 -11.90 -3.94 -10.70
N ASP A 127 -12.50 -2.97 -11.39
CA ASP A 127 -12.81 -3.05 -12.82
C ASP A 127 -11.52 -3.22 -13.66
N ALA A 128 -10.47 -2.47 -13.35
CA ALA A 128 -9.17 -2.61 -14.00
C ALA A 128 -8.52 -3.98 -13.77
N LEU A 129 -8.59 -4.52 -12.55
CA LEU A 129 -8.08 -5.85 -12.23
C LEU A 129 -8.83 -6.95 -12.97
N ASN A 130 -10.16 -6.90 -12.99
CA ASN A 130 -10.98 -7.88 -13.73
C ASN A 130 -10.65 -7.85 -15.21
N PHE A 131 -10.65 -6.65 -15.81
CA PHE A 131 -10.26 -6.47 -17.21
C PHE A 131 -8.86 -7.04 -17.47
N THR A 132 -7.85 -6.68 -16.67
CA THR A 132 -6.49 -7.15 -16.92
C THR A 132 -6.33 -8.66 -16.75
N MET A 133 -6.99 -9.27 -15.78
CA MET A 133 -6.95 -10.73 -15.62
C MET A 133 -7.59 -11.46 -16.80
N GLU A 134 -8.68 -10.93 -17.36
CA GLU A 134 -9.33 -11.49 -18.56
C GLU A 134 -8.44 -11.42 -19.82
N HIS A 135 -7.49 -10.47 -19.86
CA HIS A 135 -6.69 -10.16 -21.05
C HIS A 135 -5.16 -10.33 -20.84
N ASP A 136 -4.70 -11.04 -19.79
CA ASP A 136 -3.27 -11.24 -19.54
C ASP A 136 -2.65 -12.34 -20.41
N ASP A 137 -3.42 -13.39 -20.73
CA ASP A 137 -2.96 -14.56 -21.49
C ASP A 137 -3.04 -14.38 -23.02
N GLY A 138 -3.03 -13.14 -23.51
CA GLY A 138 -3.17 -12.84 -24.94
C GLY A 138 -4.58 -13.03 -25.48
N GLN A 139 -5.59 -13.20 -24.61
CA GLN A 139 -6.98 -13.04 -24.99
C GLN A 139 -7.22 -11.58 -25.34
N LEU A 140 -7.69 -11.34 -26.56
CA LEU A 140 -7.93 -9.99 -27.04
C LEU A 140 -9.26 -9.47 -26.46
N PRO A 141 -9.28 -8.21 -26.01
CA PRO A 141 -10.54 -7.54 -25.70
C PRO A 141 -11.48 -7.57 -26.89
N ALA A 142 -12.78 -7.69 -26.62
CA ALA A 142 -13.81 -7.55 -27.65
C ALA A 142 -13.69 -6.20 -28.37
N ASN A 143 -13.28 -5.16 -27.65
CA ASN A 143 -12.93 -3.86 -28.20
C ASN A 143 -11.60 -3.38 -27.58
N MET A 144 -10.58 -3.16 -28.41
CA MET A 144 -9.25 -2.72 -27.94
C MET A 144 -9.28 -1.34 -27.28
N ASP A 145 -10.24 -0.51 -27.66
CA ASP A 145 -10.46 0.82 -27.11
C ASP A 145 -11.00 0.83 -25.67
N ASP A 146 -11.32 -0.34 -25.10
CA ASP A 146 -11.69 -0.50 -23.69
C ASP A 146 -10.47 -0.58 -22.76
N ALA A 147 -9.27 -0.81 -23.33
CA ALA A 147 -8.00 -0.77 -22.60
C ALA A 147 -7.51 0.68 -22.45
N ASP A 148 -6.92 0.99 -21.29
CA ASP A 148 -6.16 2.22 -21.07
C ASP A 148 -4.72 2.08 -21.61
N ILE A 149 -4.13 0.89 -21.42
CA ILE A 149 -2.78 0.54 -21.86
C ILE A 149 -2.78 -0.82 -22.54
N VAL A 150 -2.01 -0.94 -23.62
CA VAL A 150 -1.69 -2.24 -24.23
C VAL A 150 -0.19 -2.48 -24.15
N LEU A 151 0.20 -3.56 -23.46
CA LEU A 151 1.58 -4.00 -23.40
C LEU A 151 1.84 -4.99 -24.54
N VAL A 152 2.84 -4.71 -25.38
CA VAL A 152 3.29 -5.62 -26.45
C VAL A 152 4.73 -6.06 -26.20
N GLY A 153 5.05 -7.32 -26.51
CA GLY A 153 6.43 -7.79 -26.42
C GLY A 153 6.57 -9.31 -26.43
N ILE A 154 7.80 -9.79 -26.63
CA ILE A 154 8.12 -11.22 -26.65
C ILE A 154 7.92 -11.86 -25.26
N SER A 155 7.88 -13.19 -25.19
CA SER A 155 7.82 -13.89 -23.89
C SER A 155 8.96 -13.45 -22.95
N ARG A 156 8.69 -13.42 -21.64
CA ARG A 156 9.65 -13.07 -20.58
C ARG A 156 10.15 -11.61 -20.56
N THR A 157 9.37 -10.67 -21.08
CA THR A 157 9.60 -9.21 -20.94
C THR A 157 8.82 -8.56 -19.79
N SER A 158 8.47 -9.34 -18.75
CA SER A 158 7.74 -8.87 -17.56
C SER A 158 6.36 -8.23 -17.82
N LYS A 159 5.69 -8.60 -18.93
CA LYS A 159 4.35 -8.08 -19.25
C LYS A 159 3.33 -8.37 -18.14
N THR A 160 3.16 -9.63 -17.73
CA THR A 160 2.20 -10.04 -16.67
C THR A 160 2.42 -9.34 -15.32
N PRO A 161 3.64 -9.29 -14.75
CA PRO A 161 3.85 -8.51 -13.53
C PRO A 161 3.53 -7.02 -13.69
N THR A 162 3.83 -6.45 -14.87
CA THR A 162 3.59 -5.02 -15.16
C THR A 162 2.11 -4.72 -15.32
N SER A 163 1.36 -5.56 -16.06
CA SER A 163 -0.08 -5.41 -16.27
C SER A 163 -0.83 -5.45 -14.94
N ILE A 164 -0.52 -6.42 -14.07
CA ILE A 164 -1.11 -6.55 -12.74
C ILE A 164 -0.75 -5.37 -11.83
N TYR A 165 0.47 -4.85 -11.91
CA TYR A 165 0.86 -3.65 -11.16
C TYR A 165 0.03 -2.42 -11.57
N LEU A 166 -0.16 -2.21 -12.87
CA LEU A 166 -0.95 -1.12 -13.43
C LEU A 166 -2.44 -1.26 -13.08
N ALA A 167 -2.98 -2.48 -13.17
CA ALA A 167 -4.36 -2.77 -12.80
C ALA A 167 -4.63 -2.48 -11.31
N ASN A 168 -3.67 -2.78 -10.43
CA ASN A 168 -3.74 -2.40 -9.02
C ASN A 168 -3.77 -0.88 -8.78
N ARG A 169 -3.44 -0.07 -9.79
CA ARG A 169 -3.56 1.41 -9.79
C ARG A 169 -4.82 1.90 -10.53
N GLY A 170 -5.69 1.00 -10.96
CA GLY A 170 -6.94 1.35 -11.65
C GLY A 170 -6.79 1.56 -13.15
N ILE A 171 -5.77 0.98 -13.77
CA ILE A 171 -5.49 1.11 -15.21
C ILE A 171 -5.80 -0.21 -15.92
N LYS A 172 -6.77 -0.20 -16.83
CA LYS A 172 -7.14 -1.36 -17.66
C LYS A 172 -6.02 -1.68 -18.63
N THR A 173 -5.31 -2.77 -18.37
CA THR A 173 -4.13 -3.15 -19.16
C THR A 173 -4.37 -4.46 -19.89
N ALA A 174 -4.23 -4.47 -21.22
CA ALA A 174 -4.24 -5.68 -22.03
C ALA A 174 -2.81 -6.10 -22.40
N ASN A 175 -2.54 -7.40 -22.43
CA ASN A 175 -1.21 -7.96 -22.69
C ASN A 175 -1.23 -8.76 -24.00
N ILE A 176 -0.55 -8.25 -25.03
CA ILE A 176 -0.52 -8.88 -26.36
C ILE A 176 0.90 -9.41 -26.64
N PRO A 177 1.08 -10.74 -26.73
CA PRO A 177 2.38 -11.31 -27.03
C PRO A 177 2.78 -11.03 -28.48
N ILE A 178 4.04 -10.64 -28.68
CA ILE A 178 4.65 -10.64 -30.02
C ILE A 178 5.30 -12.00 -30.23
N VAL A 179 4.79 -12.76 -31.22
CA VAL A 179 5.27 -14.09 -31.58
C VAL A 179 5.80 -14.05 -33.02
N LEU A 180 6.98 -14.63 -33.24
CA LEU A 180 7.59 -14.65 -34.57
C LEU A 180 6.71 -15.41 -35.56
N GLY A 181 6.43 -14.79 -36.72
CA GLY A 181 5.60 -15.38 -37.77
C GLY A 181 4.09 -15.27 -37.53
N VAL A 182 3.65 -14.71 -36.40
CA VAL A 182 2.25 -14.41 -36.14
C VAL A 182 2.01 -12.92 -36.35
N PRO A 183 1.09 -12.51 -37.24
CA PRO A 183 0.79 -11.11 -37.45
C PRO A 183 0.16 -10.51 -36.17
N VAL A 184 0.39 -9.22 -35.96
CA VAL A 184 -0.26 -8.46 -34.89
C VAL A 184 -1.77 -8.34 -35.23
N PRO A 185 -2.68 -8.45 -34.24
CA PRO A 185 -4.11 -8.33 -34.48
C PRO A 185 -4.49 -6.98 -35.09
N GLU A 186 -5.37 -6.97 -36.10
CA GLU A 186 -5.87 -5.73 -36.72
C GLU A 186 -6.55 -4.81 -35.70
N SER A 187 -7.25 -5.39 -34.72
CA SER A 187 -7.87 -4.64 -33.62
C SER A 187 -6.87 -3.82 -32.80
N LEU A 188 -5.59 -4.20 -32.77
CA LEU A 188 -4.54 -3.40 -32.14
C LEU A 188 -4.05 -2.26 -33.05
N VAL A 189 -3.98 -2.51 -34.35
CA VAL A 189 -3.57 -1.51 -35.36
C VAL A 189 -4.61 -0.38 -35.46
N ASP A 190 -5.88 -0.74 -35.35
CA ASP A 190 -7.00 0.20 -35.45
C ASP A 190 -7.34 0.90 -34.13
N ALA A 191 -6.74 0.47 -33.01
CA ALA A 191 -6.97 1.02 -31.69
C ALA A 191 -6.58 2.51 -31.65
N ARG A 192 -7.44 3.35 -31.07
CA ARG A 192 -7.25 4.81 -31.03
C ARG A 192 -7.09 5.37 -29.63
N ARG A 193 -7.64 4.67 -28.64
CA ARG A 193 -7.67 5.14 -27.25
C ARG A 193 -6.49 4.65 -26.40
N PRO A 194 -6.05 3.38 -26.45
CA PRO A 194 -5.03 2.91 -25.51
C PRO A 194 -3.64 3.48 -25.82
N LEU A 195 -2.84 3.66 -24.77
CA LEU A 195 -1.40 3.84 -24.92
C LEU A 195 -0.75 2.46 -25.21
N ILE A 196 -0.16 2.31 -26.40
CA ILE A 196 0.56 1.08 -26.78
C ILE A 196 2.02 1.20 -26.32
N VAL A 197 2.49 0.25 -25.51
CA VAL A 197 3.84 0.23 -24.94
C VAL A 197 4.55 -1.06 -25.30
N GLY A 198 5.69 -0.94 -25.99
CA GLY A 198 6.57 -2.07 -26.29
C GLY A 198 7.53 -2.39 -25.16
N LEU A 199 7.48 -3.61 -24.64
CA LEU A 199 8.46 -4.14 -23.69
C LEU A 199 9.51 -4.98 -24.40
N VAL A 200 10.76 -4.58 -24.28
CA VAL A 200 11.93 -5.25 -24.86
C VAL A 200 12.85 -5.75 -23.74
N ALA A 201 13.50 -6.89 -23.96
CA ALA A 201 14.59 -7.35 -23.11
C ALA A 201 15.92 -6.91 -23.73
N THR A 202 16.79 -6.30 -22.93
CA THR A 202 18.20 -6.09 -23.28
C THR A 202 18.98 -7.36 -23.01
N ALA A 203 19.89 -7.71 -23.93
CA ALA A 203 20.81 -8.83 -23.80
C ALA A 203 21.84 -8.62 -22.67
#